data_AF-A0A2Z2KC73-F1
#
_entry.id   AF-A0A2Z2KC73-F1
#
_cell.length_a   1.000
_cell.length_b   1.000
_cell.length_c   1.000
_cell.angle_alpha   90.00
_cell.angle_beta   90.00
_cell.angle_gamma   90.00
#
_symmetry.space_group_name_H-M   'P 1'
#
loop_
_entity.id
_entity.type
_entity.pdbx_description
1 polymer ?
#
loop_
_entity_poly.entity_id
_entity_poly.type
_entity_poly.pdbx_seq_one_letter_code
_entity_poly.pdbx_strand_id
1 'polypeptide(L)'
;MIEQLAFKMAVSLKRSVPDHPTSVEVFKFAISMMLNLMFVVIATFALSFITGHTSEAAIVLLSFALLRQLTGGMHLKTNLQCVLVSTGVFTVITLLDLSQRVTITATLIAFVIVFFLAPVGIAQQSRIPAKYYPYMKLAALVLVASNFFILSIALSISFLVQSFTLVLGRVMKS
;
A
#
# COMPACT_ATOMS: atom_id res chain seq x y z
N MET A 1 -19.26 7.31 -2.60
CA MET A 1 -19.67 5.93 -2.26
C MET A 1 -18.97 5.41 -1.01
N ILE A 2 -17.66 5.12 -1.02
CA ILE A 2 -16.93 4.62 0.18
C ILE A 2 -17.09 5.56 1.38
N GLU A 3 -16.94 6.87 1.18
CA GLU A 3 -17.12 7.87 2.24
C GLU A 3 -18.52 7.86 2.88
N GLN A 4 -19.56 7.65 2.08
CA GLN A 4 -20.94 7.61 2.55
C GLN A 4 -21.22 6.30 3.30
N LEU A 5 -20.68 5.18 2.81
CA LEU A 5 -20.78 3.89 3.48
C LEU A 5 -20.05 3.93 4.83
N ALA A 6 -18.81 4.43 4.85
CA ALA A 6 -18.03 4.60 6.06
C ALA A 6 -18.73 5.50 7.08
N PHE A 7 -19.36 6.59 6.64
CA PHE A 7 -20.13 7.46 7.53
C PHE A 7 -21.33 6.74 8.15
N LYS A 8 -22.13 6.02 7.35
CA LYS A 8 -23.26 5.23 7.86
C LYS A 8 -22.80 4.19 8.89
N MET A 9 -21.71 3.49 8.61
CA MET A 9 -21.12 2.51 9.53
C MET A 9 -20.59 3.16 10.80
N ALA A 10 -19.91 4.31 10.71
CA ALA A 10 -19.39 5.04 11.85
C ALA A 10 -20.50 5.53 12.79
N VAL A 11 -21.59 6.08 12.22
CA VAL A 11 -22.77 6.49 12.99
C VAL A 11 -23.41 5.28 13.66
N SER A 12 -23.56 4.17 12.93
CA SER A 12 -24.09 2.93 13.49
C SER A 12 -23.24 2.40 14.65
N LEU A 13 -21.92 2.37 14.49
CA LEU A 13 -20.98 1.93 15.51
C LEU A 13 -21.06 2.81 16.75
N LYS A 14 -21.05 4.15 16.60
CA LYS A 14 -21.16 5.08 17.73
C LYS A 14 -22.50 4.96 18.46
N ARG A 15 -23.58 4.63 17.76
CA ARG A 15 -24.87 4.32 18.39
C ARG A 15 -24.83 3.02 19.21
N SER A 16 -24.09 2.02 18.76
CA SER A 16 -23.89 0.77 19.50
C SER A 16 -22.93 0.89 20.69
N VAL A 17 -22.00 1.86 20.66
CA VAL A 17 -21.08 2.15 21.77
C VAL A 17 -21.07 3.66 22.12
N PRO A 18 -22.14 4.19 22.75
CA PRO A 18 -22.30 5.62 22.98
C PRO A 18 -21.15 6.24 23.79
N ASP A 19 -20.68 5.54 24.82
CA ASP A 19 -19.70 6.05 25.78
C ASP A 19 -18.24 5.93 25.31
N HIS A 20 -18.00 5.34 24.13
CA HIS A 20 -16.64 5.21 23.62
C HIS A 20 -16.04 6.60 23.29
N PRO A 21 -14.82 6.95 23.74
CA PRO A 21 -14.27 8.31 23.64
C PRO A 21 -13.97 8.77 22.19
N THR A 22 -14.03 7.85 21.24
CA THR A 22 -13.75 8.13 19.81
C THR A 22 -14.97 8.77 19.13
N SER A 23 -14.71 9.82 18.35
CA SER A 23 -15.74 10.53 17.60
C SER A 23 -16.17 9.75 16.34
N VAL A 24 -17.32 10.13 15.78
CA VAL A 24 -17.83 9.54 14.51
C VAL A 24 -16.84 9.79 13.36
N GLU A 25 -16.15 10.92 13.35
CA GLU A 25 -15.19 11.30 12.31
C GLU A 25 -13.96 10.40 12.33
N VAL A 26 -13.44 10.07 13.51
CA VAL A 26 -12.31 9.15 13.67
C VAL A 26 -12.71 7.74 13.26
N PHE A 27 -13.91 7.28 13.66
CA PHE A 27 -14.44 6.00 13.18
C PHE A 27 -14.62 5.98 11.68
N LYS A 28 -15.20 7.04 11.11
CA LYS A 28 -15.39 7.18 9.66
C LYS A 28 -14.05 7.09 8.94
N PHE A 29 -13.02 7.79 9.40
CA PHE A 29 -11.68 7.73 8.80
C PHE A 29 -11.11 6.30 8.81
N ALA A 30 -11.14 5.63 9.96
CA ALA A 30 -10.64 4.26 10.09
C ALA A 30 -11.43 3.27 9.21
N ILE A 31 -12.76 3.38 9.19
CA ILE A 31 -13.64 2.54 8.37
C ILE A 31 -13.42 2.82 6.87
N SER A 32 -13.26 4.08 6.46
CA SER A 32 -12.93 4.44 5.07
C SER A 32 -11.63 3.76 4.61
N MET A 33 -10.59 3.78 5.46
CA MET A 33 -9.32 3.10 5.17
C MET A 33 -9.48 1.58 5.04
N MET A 34 -10.23 0.98 5.98
CA MET A 34 -10.53 -0.47 5.95
C MET A 34 -11.32 -0.87 4.70
N LEU A 35 -12.37 -0.13 4.36
CA LEU A 35 -13.17 -0.37 3.16
C LEU A 35 -12.34 -0.24 1.89
N ASN A 36 -11.50 0.79 1.80
CA ASN A 36 -10.61 0.98 0.65
C ASN A 36 -9.68 -0.23 0.47
N LEU A 37 -9.04 -0.70 1.54
CA LEU A 37 -8.23 -1.92 1.51
C LEU A 37 -9.04 -3.13 1.05
N MET A 38 -10.22 -3.35 1.63
CA MET A 38 -11.09 -4.46 1.25
C MET A 38 -11.47 -4.44 -0.22
N PHE A 39 -11.86 -3.27 -0.75
CA PHE A 39 -12.22 -3.13 -2.16
C PHE A 39 -11.04 -3.40 -3.09
N VAL A 40 -9.84 -2.89 -2.78
CA VAL A 40 -8.63 -3.18 -3.56
C VAL A 40 -8.34 -4.68 -3.57
N VAL A 41 -8.36 -5.33 -2.40
CA VAL A 41 -8.05 -6.76 -2.27
C VAL A 41 -9.07 -7.61 -3.03
N ILE A 42 -10.37 -7.38 -2.82
CA ILE A 42 -11.44 -8.14 -3.48
C ILE A 42 -11.40 -7.93 -4.99
N ALA A 43 -11.27 -6.68 -5.46
CA ALA A 43 -11.27 -6.40 -6.89
C ALA A 43 -10.03 -6.99 -7.58
N THR A 44 -8.84 -6.90 -6.95
CA THR A 44 -7.61 -7.48 -7.50
C THR A 44 -7.71 -8.99 -7.57
N PHE A 45 -8.21 -9.66 -6.52
CA PHE A 45 -8.38 -11.12 -6.54
C PHE A 45 -9.46 -11.58 -7.51
N ALA A 46 -10.56 -10.83 -7.66
CA ALA A 46 -11.59 -11.14 -8.63
C ALA A 46 -11.02 -11.13 -10.07
N LEU A 47 -10.21 -10.11 -10.39
CA LEU A 47 -9.55 -10.02 -11.70
C LEU A 47 -8.48 -11.10 -11.86
N SER A 48 -7.66 -11.35 -10.83
CA SER A 48 -6.61 -12.37 -10.91
C SER A 48 -7.17 -13.78 -11.06
N PHE A 49 -8.35 -14.04 -10.49
CA PHE A 49 -9.04 -15.31 -10.66
C PHE A 49 -9.50 -15.51 -12.11
N ILE A 50 -9.95 -14.44 -12.76
CA ILE A 50 -10.33 -14.46 -14.19
C ILE A 50 -9.08 -14.63 -15.08
N THR A 51 -7.96 -14.00 -14.73
CA THR A 51 -6.73 -14.08 -15.52
C THR A 51 -5.86 -15.30 -15.20
N GLY A 52 -6.15 -16.05 -14.14
CA GLY A 52 -5.38 -17.22 -13.71
C GLY A 52 -4.11 -16.92 -12.90
N HIS A 53 -3.88 -15.67 -12.49
CA HIS A 53 -2.64 -15.21 -11.82
C HIS A 53 -2.84 -14.85 -10.34
N THR A 54 -3.61 -15.67 -9.61
CA THR A 54 -4.00 -15.40 -8.22
C THR A 54 -2.82 -15.45 -7.24
N SER A 55 -1.82 -16.30 -7.49
CA SER A 55 -0.58 -16.35 -6.71
C SER A 55 0.19 -15.05 -6.76
N GLU A 56 0.37 -14.51 -7.96
CA GLU A 56 1.05 -13.25 -8.23
C GLU A 56 0.29 -12.10 -7.59
N ALA A 57 -1.06 -12.11 -7.67
CA ALA A 57 -1.89 -11.10 -7.03
C ALA A 57 -1.69 -11.07 -5.51
N ALA A 58 -1.64 -12.23 -4.86
CA ALA A 58 -1.36 -12.32 -3.42
C ALA A 58 0.01 -11.74 -3.08
N ILE A 59 1.04 -12.07 -3.87
CA ILE A 59 2.40 -11.54 -3.69
C ILE A 59 2.41 -10.02 -3.86
N VAL A 60 1.79 -9.48 -4.91
CA VAL A 60 1.74 -8.03 -5.17
C VAL A 60 1.02 -7.30 -4.04
N LEU A 61 -0.18 -7.77 -3.64
CA LEU A 61 -0.96 -7.16 -2.56
C LEU A 61 -0.17 -7.14 -1.25
N LEU A 62 0.42 -8.28 -0.87
CA LEU A 62 1.14 -8.40 0.39
C LEU A 62 2.44 -7.57 0.38
N SER A 63 3.25 -7.71 -0.66
CA SER A 63 4.52 -7.00 -0.76
C SER A 63 4.35 -5.48 -0.83
N PHE A 64 3.36 -4.99 -1.58
CA PHE A 64 3.05 -3.57 -1.65
C PHE A 64 2.56 -3.07 -0.28
N ALA A 65 1.61 -3.76 0.35
CA ALA A 65 1.04 -3.37 1.63
C ALA A 65 2.11 -3.35 2.75
N LEU A 66 2.95 -4.39 2.83
CA LEU A 66 4.03 -4.47 3.80
C LEU A 66 5.06 -3.35 3.59
N LEU A 67 5.53 -3.16 2.37
CA LEU A 67 6.50 -2.10 2.10
C LEU A 67 5.91 -0.72 2.38
N ARG A 68 4.63 -0.51 2.04
CA ARG A 68 3.91 0.74 2.34
C ARG A 68 3.73 0.98 3.84
N GLN A 69 3.46 -0.05 4.62
CA GLN A 69 3.37 0.06 6.07
C GLN A 69 4.70 0.50 6.69
N LEU A 70 5.83 0.05 6.12
CA LEU A 70 7.18 0.37 6.58
C LEU A 70 7.69 1.73 6.08
N THR A 71 7.27 2.16 4.89
CA THR A 71 7.84 3.33 4.20
C THR A 71 6.91 4.55 4.12
N GLY A 72 5.60 4.34 4.20
CA GLY A 72 4.58 5.36 3.96
C GLY A 72 4.34 5.62 2.47
N GLY A 73 4.28 6.89 2.06
CA GLY A 73 4.09 7.33 0.68
C GLY A 73 2.82 8.16 0.45
N MET A 74 2.60 8.54 -0.80
CA MET A 74 1.43 9.30 -1.26
C MET A 74 0.16 8.47 -1.16
N HIS A 75 -0.92 9.03 -0.59
CA HIS A 75 -2.29 8.54 -0.80
C HIS A 75 -3.00 9.37 -1.85
N LEU A 76 -3.83 8.72 -2.65
CA LEU A 76 -4.65 9.39 -3.65
C LEU A 76 -5.74 10.23 -2.96
N LYS A 77 -6.18 11.30 -3.64
CA LYS A 77 -7.12 12.31 -3.08
C LYS A 77 -8.46 11.71 -2.68
N THR A 78 -8.89 10.63 -3.34
CA THR A 78 -10.16 9.98 -3.08
C THR A 78 -10.00 8.46 -2.95
N ASN A 79 -10.83 7.85 -2.09
CA ASN A 79 -10.84 6.39 -1.91
C ASN A 79 -11.17 5.65 -3.22
N LEU A 80 -12.07 6.19 -4.05
CA LEU A 80 -12.40 5.56 -5.33
C LEU A 80 -11.21 5.54 -6.30
N GLN A 81 -10.47 6.65 -6.41
CA GLN A 81 -9.24 6.67 -7.22
C GLN A 81 -8.23 5.66 -6.69
N CYS A 82 -8.09 5.52 -5.37
CA CYS A 82 -7.22 4.52 -4.77
C CYS A 82 -7.62 3.10 -5.18
N VAL A 83 -8.90 2.75 -5.08
CA VAL A 83 -9.40 1.44 -5.50
C VAL A 83 -9.09 1.18 -6.97
N LEU A 84 -9.50 2.10 -7.87
CA LEU A 84 -9.38 1.89 -9.31
C LEU A 84 -7.92 1.82 -9.77
N VAL A 85 -7.09 2.78 -9.33
CA VAL A 85 -5.68 2.84 -9.73
C VAL A 85 -4.91 1.66 -9.15
N SER A 86 -5.09 1.34 -7.86
CA SER A 86 -4.34 0.23 -7.24
C SER A 86 -4.75 -1.11 -7.83
N THR A 87 -6.05 -1.35 -8.01
CA THR A 87 -6.55 -2.58 -8.65
C THR A 87 -6.00 -2.73 -10.07
N GLY A 88 -6.05 -1.65 -10.87
CA GLY A 88 -5.53 -1.67 -12.23
C GLY A 88 -4.02 -1.94 -12.26
N VAL A 89 -3.24 -1.20 -11.47
CA VAL A 89 -1.79 -1.38 -11.40
C VAL A 89 -1.43 -2.78 -10.91
N PHE A 90 -2.05 -3.28 -9.85
CA PHE A 90 -1.76 -4.62 -9.33
C PHE A 90 -2.10 -5.71 -10.34
N THR A 91 -3.26 -5.61 -10.98
CA THR A 91 -3.66 -6.55 -12.04
C THR A 91 -2.65 -6.53 -13.19
N VAL A 92 -2.20 -5.35 -13.64
CA VAL A 92 -1.17 -5.26 -14.69
C VAL A 92 0.12 -5.95 -14.24
N ILE A 93 0.58 -5.73 -13.00
CA ILE A 93 1.80 -6.38 -12.48
C ILE A 93 1.69 -7.90 -12.55
N THR A 94 0.53 -8.48 -12.25
CA THR A 94 0.35 -9.94 -12.30
C THR A 94 0.45 -10.55 -13.70
N LEU A 95 0.33 -9.73 -14.75
CA LEU A 95 0.37 -10.15 -16.14
C LEU A 95 1.73 -9.92 -16.79
N LEU A 96 2.70 -9.35 -16.06
CA LEU A 96 4.02 -9.06 -16.60
C LEU A 96 4.90 -10.31 -16.61
N ASP A 97 5.56 -10.53 -17.74
CA ASP A 97 6.69 -11.44 -17.86
C ASP A 97 7.93 -10.62 -18.25
N LEU A 98 8.96 -10.64 -17.39
CA LEU A 98 10.14 -9.80 -17.50
C LEU A 98 11.40 -10.63 -17.34
N SER A 99 12.43 -10.31 -18.13
CA SER A 99 13.73 -10.94 -17.97
C SER A 99 14.32 -10.68 -16.58
N GLN A 100 15.10 -11.64 -16.08
CA GLN A 100 15.78 -11.54 -14.78
C GLN A 100 16.62 -10.25 -14.65
N ARG A 101 17.24 -9.77 -15.73
CA ARG A 101 18.01 -8.50 -15.73
C ARG A 101 17.12 -7.31 -15.39
N VAL A 102 15.92 -7.24 -15.98
CA VAL A 102 14.93 -6.19 -15.70
C VAL A 102 14.44 -6.32 -14.26
N THR A 103 14.15 -7.54 -13.79
CA THR A 103 13.73 -7.81 -12.41
C THR A 103 14.76 -7.31 -11.40
N ILE A 104 16.04 -7.63 -11.58
CA ILE A 104 17.12 -7.17 -10.68
C ILE A 104 17.26 -5.64 -10.74
N THR A 105 17.20 -5.05 -11.94
CA THR A 105 17.32 -3.60 -12.13
C THR A 105 16.18 -2.85 -11.43
N ALA A 106 14.94 -3.32 -11.58
CA ALA A 106 13.79 -2.73 -10.90
C ALA A 106 13.88 -2.84 -9.37
N THR A 107 14.37 -3.98 -8.85
CA THR A 107 14.61 -4.15 -7.41
C THR A 107 15.70 -3.21 -6.91
N LEU A 108 16.78 -3.02 -7.67
CA LEU A 108 17.85 -2.08 -7.33
C LEU A 108 17.35 -0.63 -7.29
N ILE A 109 16.57 -0.21 -8.28
CA ILE A 109 15.97 1.13 -8.31
C ILE A 109 15.05 1.32 -7.09
N ALA A 110 14.19 0.34 -6.80
CA ALA A 110 13.31 0.39 -5.63
C ALA A 110 14.11 0.51 -4.33
N PHE A 111 15.18 -0.28 -4.18
CA PHE A 111 16.07 -0.25 -3.01
C PHE A 111 16.70 1.14 -2.82
N VAL A 112 17.24 1.73 -3.89
CA VAL A 112 17.85 3.06 -3.87
C VAL A 112 16.82 4.12 -3.47
N ILE A 113 15.62 4.10 -4.05
CA ILE A 113 14.56 5.05 -3.72
C ILE A 113 14.16 4.93 -2.24
N VAL A 114 13.95 3.70 -1.74
CA VAL A 114 13.62 3.46 -0.33
C VAL A 114 14.76 3.93 0.58
N PHE A 115 16.01 3.68 0.21
CA PHE A 115 17.18 4.10 0.98
C PHE A 115 17.25 5.62 1.15
N PHE A 116 16.99 6.40 0.10
CA PHE A 116 17.09 7.86 0.17
C PHE A 116 15.82 8.55 0.66
N LEU A 117 14.64 8.02 0.34
CA LEU A 117 13.38 8.73 0.58
C LEU A 117 12.61 8.24 1.80
N ALA A 118 12.72 6.97 2.19
CA ALA A 118 11.92 6.45 3.29
C ALA A 118 12.41 6.95 4.67
N PRO A 119 11.51 7.15 5.64
CA PRO A 119 10.04 7.11 5.49
C PRO A 119 9.47 8.44 4.96
N VAL A 120 8.39 8.36 4.18
CA VAL A 120 7.63 9.54 3.72
C VAL A 120 6.21 9.48 4.26
N GLY A 121 5.84 10.43 5.11
CA GLY A 121 4.43 10.63 5.47
C GLY A 121 3.82 9.67 6.49
N ILE A 122 4.64 8.91 7.22
CA ILE A 122 4.17 7.98 8.26
C ILE A 122 3.50 8.72 9.43
N ALA A 123 4.04 9.88 9.85
CA ALA A 123 3.51 10.64 10.98
C ALA A 123 2.06 11.11 10.81
N GLN A 124 1.59 11.30 9.56
CA GLN A 124 0.20 11.69 9.28
C GLN A 124 -0.77 10.49 9.27
N GLN A 125 -0.25 9.27 9.18
CA GLN A 125 -1.04 8.06 8.95
C GLN A 125 -1.02 7.10 10.13
N SER A 126 -0.03 7.22 11.00
CA SER A 126 0.15 6.33 12.15
C SER A 126 0.60 7.11 13.37
N ARG A 127 0.23 6.58 14.54
CA ARG A 127 0.67 7.08 15.85
C ARG A 127 2.01 6.49 16.28
N ILE A 128 2.77 5.89 15.36
CA ILE A 128 4.09 5.31 15.65
C ILE A 128 5.06 6.44 16.02
N PRO A 129 5.69 6.36 17.22
CA PRO A 129 6.69 7.33 17.65
C PRO A 129 7.88 7.39 16.68
N ALA A 130 8.38 8.60 16.40
CA ALA A 130 9.48 8.83 15.45
C ALA A 130 10.77 8.05 15.76
N LYS A 131 10.99 7.67 17.02
CA LYS A 131 12.12 6.82 17.44
C LYS A 131 12.17 5.46 16.73
N TYR A 132 11.05 4.97 16.21
CA TYR A 132 10.98 3.69 15.49
C TYR A 132 11.23 3.80 13.98
N TYR A 133 11.26 5.01 13.42
CA TYR A 133 11.39 5.22 11.98
C TYR A 133 12.68 4.64 11.37
N PRO A 134 13.85 4.70 12.04
CA PRO A 134 15.06 4.03 11.53
C PRO A 134 14.90 2.51 11.41
N TYR A 135 14.25 1.87 12.39
CA TYR A 135 13.99 0.42 12.37
C TYR A 135 13.01 0.04 11.26
N MET A 136 11.97 0.85 11.03
CA MET A 136 11.03 0.64 9.92
C MET A 136 11.73 0.75 8.57
N LYS A 137 12.62 1.74 8.41
CA LYS A 137 13.44 1.90 7.20
C LYS A 137 14.36 0.71 6.99
N LEU A 138 15.04 0.24 8.05
CA LEU A 138 15.89 -0.94 7.96
C LEU A 138 15.08 -2.18 7.56
N ALA A 139 13.92 -2.40 8.16
CA ALA A 139 13.02 -3.49 7.79
C ALA A 139 12.55 -3.39 6.34
N ALA A 140 12.25 -2.17 5.85
CA ALA A 140 11.90 -1.95 4.45
C ALA A 140 13.05 -2.30 3.50
N LEU A 141 14.28 -1.91 3.84
CA LEU A 141 15.46 -2.22 3.03
C LEU A 141 15.74 -3.72 3.00
N VAL A 142 15.62 -4.41 4.13
CA VAL A 142 15.74 -5.88 4.20
C VAL A 142 14.65 -6.55 3.36
N LEU A 143 13.40 -6.08 3.45
CA LEU A 143 12.30 -6.60 2.64
C LEU A 143 12.57 -6.47 1.15
N VAL A 144 13.00 -5.28 0.68
CA VAL A 144 13.33 -5.08 -0.74
C VAL A 144 14.56 -5.91 -1.15
N ALA A 145 15.60 -5.95 -0.32
CA ALA A 145 16.82 -6.70 -0.60
C ALA A 145 16.60 -8.21 -0.69
N SER A 146 15.59 -8.75 0.01
CA SER A 146 15.24 -10.17 -0.09
C SER A 146 14.95 -10.61 -1.54
N ASN A 147 14.45 -9.70 -2.39
CA ASN A 147 14.15 -10.02 -3.77
C ASN A 147 15.38 -10.17 -4.68
N PHE A 148 16.59 -9.78 -4.23
CA PHE A 148 17.83 -10.13 -4.94
C PHE A 148 18.12 -11.63 -4.89
N PHE A 149 17.55 -12.35 -3.91
CA PHE A 149 17.66 -13.80 -3.79
C PHE A 149 16.44 -14.51 -4.37
N ILE A 150 15.23 -13.97 -4.13
CA ILE A 150 13.97 -14.57 -4.62
C ILE A 150 13.80 -14.38 -6.13
N LEU A 151 14.28 -13.25 -6.67
CA LEU A 151 14.21 -12.90 -8.09
C LEU A 151 12.77 -12.93 -8.67
N SER A 152 11.78 -12.58 -7.85
CA SER A 152 10.37 -12.53 -8.28
C SER A 152 10.07 -11.22 -9.03
N ILE A 153 9.45 -11.36 -10.21
CA ILE A 153 8.95 -10.24 -11.02
C ILE A 153 7.88 -9.46 -10.23
N ALA A 154 6.92 -10.17 -9.64
CA ALA A 154 5.83 -9.59 -8.86
C ALA A 154 6.35 -8.76 -7.68
N LEU A 155 7.32 -9.28 -6.92
CA LEU A 155 7.96 -8.53 -5.83
C LEU A 155 8.70 -7.30 -6.35
N SER A 156 9.49 -7.46 -7.41
CA SER A 156 10.32 -6.38 -7.95
C SER A 156 9.48 -5.17 -8.38
N ILE A 157 8.45 -5.40 -9.19
CA ILE A 157 7.62 -4.32 -9.71
C ILE A 157 6.70 -3.76 -8.62
N SER A 158 6.18 -4.59 -7.71
CA SER A 158 5.44 -4.14 -6.53
C SER A 158 6.26 -3.16 -5.67
N PHE A 159 7.50 -3.53 -5.36
CA PHE A 159 8.40 -2.68 -4.60
C PHE A 159 8.74 -1.39 -5.33
N LEU A 160 8.99 -1.47 -6.64
CA LEU A 160 9.26 -0.29 -7.47
C LEU A 160 8.08 0.68 -7.49
N VAL A 161 6.87 0.19 -7.76
CA VAL A 161 5.65 1.00 -7.76
C VAL A 161 5.43 1.66 -6.40
N GLN A 162 5.56 0.91 -5.30
CA GLN A 162 5.43 1.47 -3.96
C GLN A 162 6.52 2.52 -3.68
N SER A 163 7.76 2.29 -4.11
CA SER A 163 8.84 3.26 -3.94
C SER A 163 8.59 4.58 -4.68
N PHE A 164 7.97 4.53 -5.88
CA PHE A 164 7.58 5.75 -6.59
C PHE A 164 6.50 6.56 -5.84
N THR A 165 5.64 5.92 -5.05
CA THR A 165 4.71 6.67 -4.19
C THR A 165 5.44 7.51 -3.13
N LEU A 166 6.69 7.18 -2.77
CA LEU A 166 7.53 7.98 -1.87
C LEU A 166 8.02 9.25 -2.58
N VAL A 167 8.48 9.12 -3.83
CA VAL A 167 8.91 10.25 -4.67
C VAL A 167 7.79 11.26 -4.78
N LEU A 168 6.62 10.77 -5.21
CA LEU A 168 5.42 11.56 -5.39
C LEU A 168 4.92 12.19 -4.07
N GLY A 169 4.97 11.43 -2.97
CA GLY A 169 4.57 11.92 -1.64
C GLY A 169 5.50 13.01 -1.10
N ARG A 170 6.76 13.02 -1.52
CA ARG A 170 7.72 14.08 -1.17
C ARG A 170 7.50 15.34 -1.98
N VAL A 171 7.23 15.22 -3.29
CA VAL A 171 6.95 16.36 -4.17
C VAL A 171 5.67 17.09 -3.76
N MET A 172 4.59 16.39 -3.44
CA MET A 172 3.31 17.02 -3.04
C MET A 172 3.34 17.71 -1.66
N LYS A 173 4.39 17.48 -0.86
CA LYS A 173 4.59 18.13 0.44
C LYS A 173 5.54 19.32 0.37
N SER A 174 6.28 19.47 -0.74
CA SER A 174 7.09 20.65 -1.04
C SER A 174 6.24 21.72 -1.71
#